data_AF-A0A0U5CP07-F1
#
_entry.id   AF-A0A0U5CP07-F1
#
_cell.length_a   1.000
_cell.length_b   1.000
_cell.length_c   1.000
_cell.angle_alpha   90.00
_cell.angle_beta   90.00
_cell.angle_gamma   90.00
#
_symmetry.space_group_name_H-M   'P 1'
#
loop_
_entity.id
_entity.type
_entity.pdbx_description
1 polymer ?
#
loop_
_entity_poly.entity_id
_entity_poly.type
_entity_poly.pdbx_seq_one_letter_code
_entity_poly.pdbx_strand_id
1 'polypeptide(L)'
;MAEIHYQNTVRFRTQVNGTTKYVTLAVVPAESGGTCWLTLTDEPTPDSNFLIREWNYSNDHRLHFSGNDRADTPDSGGNFRLLHLDTRPVGNVGNDYCVSMTMYQPMVTMGYWGVSWGRAYDLETFALFATRWPDSDGGVCDGDPVKIRNLIGAKNPAPVGSIGHFLTVREIDGEWRVIGEYATYDAGQEFVIEKVVQETA
;
A
#
# COMPACT_ATOMS: atom_id res chain seq x y z
N MET A 1 -1.42 14.97 16.78
CA MET A 1 -0.97 14.01 15.76
C MET A 1 -1.12 14.70 14.41
N ALA A 2 -0.14 14.63 13.52
CA ALA A 2 -0.20 15.35 12.24
C ALA A 2 -1.14 14.64 11.27
N GLU A 3 -2.02 15.36 10.60
CA GLU A 3 -2.91 14.77 9.59
C GLU A 3 -2.12 14.36 8.33
N ILE A 4 -2.53 13.24 7.75
CA ILE A 4 -2.04 12.78 6.45
C ILE A 4 -3.03 13.21 5.37
N HIS A 5 -2.51 13.91 4.37
CA HIS A 5 -3.24 14.40 3.21
C HIS A 5 -2.76 13.67 1.96
N TYR A 6 -3.58 13.67 0.91
CA TYR A 6 -3.07 13.25 -0.40
C TYR A 6 -1.85 14.12 -0.78
N GLN A 7 -0.94 13.54 -1.57
CA GLN A 7 0.40 14.08 -1.88
C GLN A 7 1.38 14.12 -0.70
N ASN A 8 1.01 13.66 0.50
CA ASN A 8 2.00 13.43 1.55
C ASN A 8 2.81 12.17 1.23
N THR A 9 4.08 12.23 1.57
CA THR A 9 4.95 11.05 1.62
C THR A 9 4.78 10.38 2.97
N VAL A 10 4.63 9.06 2.95
CA VAL A 10 4.49 8.23 4.15
C VAL A 10 5.48 7.07 4.14
N ARG A 11 5.66 6.47 5.31
CA ARG A 11 6.28 5.17 5.51
C ARG A 11 5.30 4.26 6.23
N PHE A 12 5.49 2.95 6.07
CA PHE A 12 4.79 1.96 6.87
C PHE A 12 5.80 1.13 7.62
N ARG A 13 5.60 0.99 8.93
CA ARG A 13 6.38 0.06 9.75
C ARG A 13 5.50 -0.97 10.42
N THR A 14 6.05 -2.12 10.75
CA THR A 14 5.37 -3.20 11.46
C THR A 14 6.32 -3.85 12.46
N GLN A 15 5.80 -4.78 13.26
CA GLN A 15 6.58 -5.58 14.19
C GLN A 15 6.71 -7.00 13.65
N VAL A 16 7.95 -7.49 13.50
CA VAL A 16 8.25 -8.86 13.12
C VAL A 16 9.19 -9.43 14.17
N ASN A 17 8.76 -10.49 14.85
CA ASN A 17 9.52 -11.16 15.92
C ASN A 17 10.04 -10.19 17.01
N GLY A 18 9.26 -9.15 17.34
CA GLY A 18 9.61 -8.15 18.35
C GLY A 18 10.53 -7.02 17.87
N THR A 19 10.86 -6.99 16.58
CA THR A 19 11.68 -5.95 15.95
C THR A 19 10.83 -5.09 15.02
N THR A 20 11.04 -3.77 15.07
CA THR A 20 10.46 -2.84 14.10
C THR A 20 11.07 -3.05 12.73
N LYS A 21 10.22 -3.17 11.71
CA LYS A 21 10.62 -3.29 10.31
C LYS A 21 9.85 -2.28 9.46
N TYR A 22 10.50 -1.73 8.44
CA TYR A 22 9.91 -0.79 7.49
C TYR A 22 9.62 -1.46 6.15
N VAL A 23 8.45 -1.18 5.59
CA VAL A 23 8.10 -1.58 4.22
C VAL A 23 8.98 -0.79 3.26
N THR A 24 9.70 -1.51 2.40
CA THR A 24 10.73 -0.95 1.52
C THR A 24 10.64 -1.60 0.16
N LEU A 25 10.86 -0.83 -0.92
CA LEU A 25 10.94 -1.39 -2.26
C LEU A 25 12.32 -2.06 -2.47
N ALA A 26 12.34 -3.38 -2.67
CA ALA A 26 13.51 -4.10 -3.14
C ALA A 26 13.66 -3.88 -4.66
N VAL A 27 14.68 -3.11 -5.05
CA VAL A 27 15.05 -2.96 -6.45
C VAL A 27 15.72 -4.25 -6.92
N VAL A 28 15.09 -4.96 -7.85
CA VAL A 28 15.69 -6.12 -8.52
C VAL A 28 16.52 -5.62 -9.69
N PRO A 29 17.76 -6.12 -9.89
CA PRO A 29 18.59 -5.75 -11.03
C PRO A 29 17.86 -5.90 -12.37
N ALA A 30 18.18 -5.00 -13.31
CA ALA A 30 17.52 -4.89 -14.63
C ALA A 30 17.54 -6.19 -15.47
N GLU A 31 18.46 -7.11 -15.15
CA GLU A 31 18.64 -8.41 -15.77
C GLU A 31 17.41 -9.34 -15.58
N SER A 32 16.56 -9.05 -14.58
CA SER A 32 15.41 -9.87 -14.20
C SER A 32 14.08 -9.43 -14.84
N GLY A 33 14.10 -8.63 -15.90
CA GLY A 33 12.87 -8.20 -16.58
C GLY A 33 12.07 -7.14 -15.82
N GLY A 34 12.73 -6.36 -14.96
CA GLY A 34 12.22 -5.08 -14.47
C GLY A 34 11.06 -5.18 -13.47
N THR A 35 11.04 -6.14 -12.56
CA THR A 35 10.00 -6.18 -11.51
C THR A 35 10.62 -5.91 -10.15
N CYS A 36 10.13 -4.91 -9.42
CA CYS A 36 10.54 -4.66 -8.04
C CYS A 36 9.51 -5.28 -7.08
N TRP A 37 9.90 -5.68 -5.87
CA TRP A 37 8.99 -6.23 -4.86
C TRP A 37 9.05 -5.42 -3.57
N LEU A 38 8.00 -5.47 -2.75
CA LEU A 38 8.04 -4.95 -1.38
C LEU A 38 8.70 -5.97 -0.44
N THR A 39 9.68 -5.48 0.33
CA THR A 39 10.44 -6.20 1.35
C THR A 39 10.37 -5.45 2.68
N LEU A 40 11.04 -5.97 3.70
CA LEU A 40 11.20 -5.33 5.01
C LEU A 40 12.66 -5.03 5.35
N THR A 41 12.94 -3.82 5.85
CA THR A 41 14.27 -3.40 6.35
C THR A 41 14.20 -2.98 7.82
N ASP A 42 15.31 -3.07 8.55
CA ASP A 42 15.37 -2.66 9.97
C ASP A 42 15.27 -1.14 10.15
N GLU A 43 15.90 -0.39 9.26
CA GLU A 43 15.91 1.07 9.26
C GLU A 43 15.16 1.60 8.03
N PRO A 44 14.54 2.79 8.13
CA PRO A 44 13.88 3.42 7.00
C PRO A 44 14.90 3.93 5.99
N THR A 45 14.66 3.69 4.71
CA THR A 45 15.49 4.18 3.59
C THR A 45 14.68 5.12 2.71
N PRO A 46 15.28 5.82 1.73
CA PRO A 46 14.51 6.50 0.68
C PRO A 46 13.51 5.58 -0.01
N ASP A 47 13.83 4.28 -0.12
CA ASP A 47 12.96 3.29 -0.75
C ASP A 47 11.77 2.83 0.13
N SER A 48 11.73 3.29 1.38
CA SER A 48 10.58 3.13 2.28
C SER A 48 9.55 4.26 2.11
N ASN A 49 9.85 5.29 1.31
CA ASN A 49 9.00 6.46 1.14
C ASN A 49 7.98 6.27 0.02
N PHE A 50 6.70 6.30 0.37
CA PHE A 50 5.60 6.20 -0.59
C PHE A 50 4.78 7.49 -0.62
N LEU A 51 4.57 8.05 -1.80
CA LEU A 51 3.62 9.12 -2.01
C LEU A 51 2.20 8.54 -2.06
N ILE A 52 1.29 9.09 -1.25
CA ILE A 52 -0.13 8.76 -1.31
C ILE A 52 -0.79 9.66 -2.34
N ARG A 53 -1.52 9.08 -3.30
CA ARG A 53 -2.25 9.84 -4.32
C ARG A 53 -3.70 9.40 -4.38
N GLU A 54 -4.62 10.35 -4.51
CA GLU A 54 -6.03 10.02 -4.67
C GLU A 54 -6.27 9.33 -6.02
N TRP A 55 -7.20 8.37 -6.05
CA TRP A 55 -7.64 7.68 -7.27
C TRP A 55 -8.18 8.65 -8.35
N ASN A 56 -8.95 9.68 -7.95
CA ASN A 56 -9.62 10.62 -8.86
C ASN A 56 -8.86 11.94 -9.06
N TYR A 57 -7.63 12.06 -8.56
CA TYR A 57 -6.73 13.21 -8.70
C TYR A 57 -7.21 14.55 -8.09
N SER A 58 -8.19 14.54 -7.19
CA SER A 58 -8.50 15.65 -6.26
C SER A 58 -7.52 15.61 -5.08
N ASN A 59 -6.48 16.44 -5.14
CA ASN A 59 -5.28 16.29 -4.32
C ASN A 59 -5.21 17.22 -3.10
N ASP A 60 -6.27 17.95 -2.79
CA ASP A 60 -6.35 18.96 -1.73
C ASP A 60 -7.13 18.50 -0.49
N HIS A 61 -7.34 17.20 -0.37
CA HIS A 61 -8.12 16.61 0.72
C HIS A 61 -7.27 15.76 1.67
N ARG A 62 -7.79 15.65 2.88
CA ARG A 62 -7.29 14.74 3.90
C ARG A 62 -7.51 13.29 3.46
N LEU A 63 -6.60 12.39 3.83
CA LEU A 63 -6.80 10.95 3.65
C LEU A 63 -7.76 10.43 4.73
N HIS A 64 -8.75 9.63 4.33
CA HIS A 64 -9.72 9.02 5.23
C HIS A 64 -9.51 7.51 5.35
N PHE A 65 -9.93 6.94 6.48
CA PHE A 65 -10.18 5.52 6.55
C PHE A 65 -11.39 5.16 5.69
N SER A 66 -11.39 3.96 5.10
CA SER A 66 -12.45 3.56 4.17
C SER A 66 -13.82 3.33 4.84
N GLY A 67 -13.91 3.37 6.18
CA GLY A 67 -15.15 3.19 6.95
C GLY A 67 -15.84 1.85 6.66
N ASN A 68 -15.71 0.89 7.59
CA ASN A 68 -16.37 -0.44 7.54
C ASN A 68 -15.75 -1.42 6.52
N ASP A 69 -15.55 -2.66 6.99
CA ASP A 69 -14.91 -3.78 6.28
C ASP A 69 -15.57 -4.17 4.94
N ARG A 70 -16.82 -3.77 4.70
CA ARG A 70 -17.59 -4.07 3.48
C ARG A 70 -17.63 -2.94 2.44
N ALA A 71 -17.01 -1.79 2.71
CA ALA A 71 -17.00 -0.66 1.78
C ALA A 71 -16.05 -0.91 0.59
N ASP A 72 -16.37 -1.90 -0.24
CA ASP A 72 -15.63 -2.29 -1.45
C ASP A 72 -16.16 -1.55 -2.67
N THR A 73 -16.05 -0.22 -2.68
CA THR A 73 -16.45 0.58 -3.85
C THR A 73 -15.34 1.56 -4.22
N PRO A 74 -15.03 1.74 -5.52
CA PRO A 74 -14.12 2.80 -5.97
C PRO A 74 -14.47 4.19 -5.42
N ASP A 75 -15.75 4.41 -5.14
CA ASP A 75 -16.32 5.68 -4.64
C ASP A 75 -16.33 5.78 -3.11
N SER A 76 -15.80 4.78 -2.38
CA SER A 76 -15.59 4.93 -0.94
C SER A 76 -14.50 5.98 -0.73
N GLY A 77 -14.77 6.94 0.18
CA GLY A 77 -13.78 7.94 0.55
C GLY A 77 -12.54 7.27 1.14
N GLY A 78 -11.36 7.82 0.83
CA GLY A 78 -10.10 7.34 1.40
C GLY A 78 -9.32 6.33 0.55
N ASN A 79 -9.81 5.99 -0.65
CA ASN A 79 -9.07 5.17 -1.61
C ASN A 79 -7.86 5.93 -2.17
N PHE A 80 -6.72 5.26 -2.26
CA PHE A 80 -5.47 5.87 -2.69
C PHE A 80 -4.59 4.90 -3.49
N ARG A 81 -3.61 5.47 -4.18
CA ARG A 81 -2.50 4.75 -4.79
C ARG A 81 -1.23 5.04 -4.00
N LEU A 82 -0.39 4.01 -3.90
CA LEU A 82 0.97 4.12 -3.36
C LEU A 82 1.95 4.27 -4.50
N LEU A 83 2.70 5.37 -4.53
CA LEU A 83 3.72 5.62 -5.53
C LEU A 83 5.09 5.67 -4.87
N HIS A 84 6.09 5.11 -5.53
CA HIS A 84 7.48 5.27 -5.12
C HIS A 84 8.08 6.51 -5.80
N LEU A 85 8.71 7.41 -5.04
CA LEU A 85 9.17 8.71 -5.58
C LEU A 85 10.44 8.62 -6.44
N ASP A 86 11.29 7.61 -6.20
CA ASP A 86 12.60 7.48 -6.85
C ASP A 86 12.61 6.61 -8.12
N THR A 87 11.44 6.21 -8.63
CA THR A 87 11.32 5.28 -9.77
C THR A 87 11.09 5.98 -11.11
N ARG A 88 11.69 7.16 -11.32
CA ARG A 88 11.50 7.93 -12.57
C ARG A 88 12.41 7.42 -13.71
N PRO A 89 11.87 6.89 -14.83
CA PRO A 89 12.42 7.27 -16.12
C PRO A 89 12.17 8.77 -16.32
N VAL A 90 13.23 9.49 -16.66
CA VAL A 90 13.22 10.94 -16.89
C VAL A 90 12.20 11.28 -17.97
N GLY A 91 11.17 12.07 -17.65
CA GLY A 91 10.31 12.73 -18.65
C GLY A 91 8.83 12.32 -18.74
N ASN A 92 8.30 11.44 -17.88
CA ASN A 92 6.87 11.05 -17.94
C ASN A 92 6.12 11.36 -16.64
N VAL A 93 5.78 12.63 -16.43
CA VAL A 93 4.75 13.01 -15.45
C VAL A 93 3.40 12.60 -16.03
N GLY A 94 2.80 11.53 -15.51
CA GLY A 94 1.51 10.97 -15.98
C GLY A 94 1.44 9.45 -16.09
N ASN A 95 2.59 8.76 -16.02
CA ASN A 95 2.65 7.30 -15.81
C ASN A 95 3.08 7.06 -14.36
N ASP A 96 2.12 7.08 -13.45
CA ASP A 96 2.39 6.80 -12.04
C ASP A 96 2.80 5.34 -11.88
N TYR A 97 4.08 5.10 -11.61
CA TYR A 97 4.60 3.78 -11.25
C TYR A 97 4.13 3.45 -9.84
N CYS A 98 2.93 2.89 -9.78
CA CYS A 98 2.27 2.54 -8.55
C CYS A 98 2.75 1.19 -8.04
N VAL A 99 2.71 1.02 -6.72
CA VAL A 99 2.71 -0.30 -6.13
C VAL A 99 1.47 -1.03 -6.62
N SER A 100 1.68 -2.23 -7.15
CA SER A 100 0.69 -3.14 -7.73
C SER A 100 1.01 -4.57 -7.30
N MET A 101 0.04 -5.46 -7.43
CA MET A 101 0.29 -6.89 -7.24
C MET A 101 0.99 -7.44 -8.49
N THR A 102 2.28 -7.72 -8.39
CA THR A 102 3.15 -8.05 -9.53
C THR A 102 3.08 -9.52 -9.94
N MET A 103 2.88 -10.43 -8.99
CA MET A 103 2.92 -11.87 -9.24
C MET A 103 1.81 -12.55 -8.46
N TYR A 104 0.67 -12.79 -9.11
CA TYR A 104 -0.35 -13.70 -8.61
C TYR A 104 -0.02 -15.11 -9.10
N GLN A 105 0.28 -16.04 -8.18
CA GLN A 105 0.35 -17.46 -8.52
C GLN A 105 -1.04 -18.10 -8.28
N PRO A 106 -1.81 -18.44 -9.35
CA PRO A 106 -3.21 -18.88 -9.21
C PRO A 106 -3.40 -20.16 -8.40
N MET A 107 -2.34 -20.97 -8.24
CA MET A 107 -2.38 -22.22 -7.48
C MET A 107 -1.91 -22.08 -6.03
N VAL A 108 -1.28 -20.96 -5.66
CA VAL A 108 -0.70 -20.74 -4.32
C VAL A 108 -1.45 -19.64 -3.56
N THR A 109 -2.45 -18.99 -4.19
CA THR A 109 -3.25 -17.90 -3.60
C THR A 109 -2.41 -16.76 -3.01
N MET A 110 -1.17 -16.60 -3.50
CA MET A 110 -0.18 -15.67 -2.96
C MET A 110 0.20 -14.67 -4.05
N GLY A 111 -0.03 -13.40 -3.75
CA GLY A 111 0.39 -12.26 -4.55
C GLY A 111 1.64 -11.60 -3.99
N TYR A 112 2.65 -11.29 -4.79
CA TYR A 112 3.71 -10.37 -4.37
C TYR A 112 3.33 -8.93 -4.72
N TRP A 113 3.60 -8.00 -3.80
CA TRP A 113 3.46 -6.56 -4.05
C TRP A 113 4.76 -5.97 -4.54
N GLY A 114 4.68 -4.94 -5.37
CA GLY A 114 5.84 -4.36 -6.02
C GLY A 114 5.48 -3.32 -7.05
N VAL A 115 6.44 -2.82 -7.82
CA VAL A 115 6.16 -1.81 -8.86
C VAL A 115 6.25 -2.47 -10.24
N SER A 116 5.19 -2.30 -11.04
CA SER A 116 5.17 -2.66 -12.46
C SER A 116 5.28 -1.39 -13.31
N TRP A 117 6.03 -1.46 -14.41
CA TRP A 117 6.27 -0.31 -15.31
C TRP A 117 5.17 -0.11 -16.37
N GLY A 118 4.04 -0.81 -16.22
CA GLY A 118 2.84 -0.63 -17.04
C GLY A 118 1.97 0.54 -16.59
N ARG A 119 0.86 0.78 -17.31
CA ARG A 119 -0.18 1.72 -16.86
C ARG A 119 -0.84 1.20 -15.59
N ALA A 120 -1.16 2.09 -14.65
CA ALA A 120 -1.97 1.76 -13.48
C ALA A 120 -3.41 1.41 -13.89
N TYR A 121 -3.95 0.35 -13.30
CA TYR A 121 -5.33 -0.15 -13.40
C TYR A 121 -5.94 -0.28 -11.99
N ASP A 122 -6.88 -1.20 -11.75
CA ASP A 122 -7.56 -1.35 -10.45
C ASP A 122 -6.72 -2.12 -9.41
N LEU A 123 -5.64 -2.80 -9.85
CA LEU A 123 -4.74 -3.58 -8.98
C LEU A 123 -3.84 -2.66 -8.12
N GLU A 124 -3.87 -1.36 -8.40
CA GLU A 124 -3.04 -0.31 -7.79
C GLU A 124 -3.78 0.50 -6.72
N THR A 125 -5.03 0.15 -6.40
CA THR A 125 -5.87 0.88 -5.43
C THR A 125 -5.86 0.22 -4.07
N PHE A 126 -5.57 1.03 -3.05
CA PHE A 126 -5.53 0.64 -1.65
C PHE A 126 -6.52 1.42 -0.81
N ALA A 127 -6.91 0.82 0.31
CA ALA A 127 -7.71 1.41 1.36
C ALA A 127 -7.04 1.18 2.72
N LEU A 128 -7.13 2.16 3.61
CA LEU A 128 -6.70 2.05 5.00
C LEU A 128 -7.90 1.80 5.91
N PHE A 129 -7.71 0.91 6.88
CA PHE A 129 -8.65 0.66 7.96
C PHE A 129 -7.97 0.90 9.30
N ALA A 130 -8.62 1.66 10.18
CA ALA A 130 -8.09 1.91 11.52
C ALA A 130 -8.14 0.61 12.34
N THR A 131 -7.00 0.13 12.86
CA THR A 131 -6.97 -1.17 13.57
C THR A 131 -7.86 -1.19 14.82
N ARG A 132 -7.97 -0.04 15.50
CA ARG A 132 -8.69 0.10 16.77
C ARG A 132 -10.19 0.32 16.59
N TRP A 133 -10.59 0.92 15.47
CA TRP A 133 -11.97 1.29 15.16
C TRP A 133 -12.26 0.96 13.70
N PRO A 134 -12.51 -0.33 13.37
CA PRO A 134 -12.65 -0.79 11.99
C PRO A 134 -13.75 -0.08 11.19
N ASP A 135 -14.77 0.43 11.90
CA ASP A 135 -15.90 1.17 11.32
C ASP A 135 -15.64 2.69 11.17
N SER A 136 -14.43 3.16 11.50
CA SER A 136 -14.08 4.58 11.39
C SER A 136 -13.96 5.01 9.93
N ASP A 137 -14.64 6.10 9.58
CA ASP A 137 -14.47 6.90 8.36
C ASP A 137 -13.65 8.19 8.62
N GLY A 138 -13.08 8.29 9.83
CA GLY A 138 -12.27 9.41 10.28
C GLY A 138 -11.01 9.60 9.43
N GLY A 139 -10.39 10.76 9.57
CA GLY A 139 -9.19 11.06 8.82
C GLY A 139 -7.91 10.48 9.45
N VAL A 140 -7.01 10.01 8.60
CA VAL A 140 -5.78 9.33 8.98
C VAL A 140 -4.74 10.31 9.53
N CYS A 141 -4.07 9.92 10.60
CA CYS A 141 -3.02 10.70 11.25
C CYS A 141 -1.71 9.92 11.35
N ASP A 142 -0.61 10.67 11.46
CA ASP A 142 0.74 10.17 11.67
C ASP A 142 0.89 9.33 12.95
N GLY A 143 1.23 8.05 12.81
CA GLY A 143 1.34 7.11 13.92
C GLY A 143 0.09 6.27 14.16
N ASP A 144 -0.96 6.40 13.33
CA ASP A 144 -2.13 5.55 13.42
C ASP A 144 -1.79 4.08 13.09
N PRO A 145 -2.30 3.12 13.87
CA PRO A 145 -2.26 1.72 13.50
C PRO A 145 -3.31 1.44 12.42
N VAL A 146 -2.86 0.87 11.30
CA VAL A 146 -3.66 0.64 10.11
C VAL A 146 -3.52 -0.78 9.60
N LYS A 147 -4.58 -1.27 8.96
CA LYS A 147 -4.52 -2.39 8.01
C LYS A 147 -4.68 -1.87 6.60
N ILE A 148 -3.90 -2.41 5.68
CA ILE A 148 -3.88 -1.99 4.28
C ILE A 148 -4.53 -3.09 3.45
N ARG A 149 -5.57 -2.73 2.70
CA ARG A 149 -6.26 -3.65 1.79
C ARG A 149 -6.13 -3.15 0.37
N ASN A 150 -5.91 -4.06 -0.57
CA ASN A 150 -6.00 -3.76 -1.98
C ASN A 150 -7.37 -4.15 -2.55
N LEU A 151 -7.90 -3.32 -3.45
CA LEU A 151 -9.25 -3.47 -4.01
C LEU A 151 -9.24 -4.13 -5.41
N ILE A 152 -8.45 -5.20 -5.61
CA ILE A 152 -8.44 -6.00 -6.85
C ILE A 152 -9.89 -6.26 -7.34
N GLY A 153 -10.19 -5.85 -8.57
CA GLY A 153 -11.46 -6.17 -9.26
C GLY A 153 -12.56 -5.11 -9.16
N ALA A 154 -12.24 -3.88 -8.75
CA ALA A 154 -13.24 -2.83 -8.53
C ALA A 154 -14.00 -2.34 -9.80
N LYS A 155 -13.51 -2.56 -11.03
CA LYS A 155 -14.29 -2.40 -12.28
C LYS A 155 -14.77 -3.73 -12.86
N ASN A 156 -15.77 -4.29 -12.22
CA ASN A 156 -16.87 -5.12 -12.74
C ASN A 156 -17.57 -5.59 -11.48
N PRO A 157 -18.89 -5.33 -11.31
CA PRO A 157 -19.51 -5.25 -9.99
C PRO A 157 -18.96 -6.32 -9.08
N ALA A 158 -18.19 -5.87 -8.09
CA ALA A 158 -17.52 -6.73 -7.15
C ALA A 158 -18.60 -7.68 -6.59
N PRO A 159 -18.46 -9.02 -6.72
CA PRO A 159 -19.42 -9.92 -6.09
C PRO A 159 -19.54 -9.50 -4.62
N VAL A 160 -20.75 -9.30 -4.12
CA VAL A 160 -21.00 -8.88 -2.73
C VAL A 160 -20.14 -9.74 -1.80
N GLY A 161 -19.16 -9.14 -1.13
CA GLY A 161 -18.16 -9.85 -0.32
C GLY A 161 -16.88 -10.29 -1.06
N SER A 162 -16.46 -9.62 -2.13
CA SER A 162 -15.13 -9.85 -2.73
C SER A 162 -14.08 -9.26 -1.80
N ILE A 163 -13.50 -10.16 -1.00
CA ILE A 163 -12.46 -9.85 -0.03
C ILE A 163 -11.24 -9.34 -0.80
N GLY A 164 -11.02 -8.02 -0.78
CA GLY A 164 -9.75 -7.44 -1.20
C GLY A 164 -8.57 -8.08 -0.45
N HIS A 165 -7.40 -8.13 -1.05
CA HIS A 165 -6.23 -8.77 -0.41
C HIS A 165 -5.66 -7.85 0.64
N PHE A 166 -5.56 -8.31 1.88
CA PHE A 166 -4.83 -7.57 2.91
C PHE A 166 -3.34 -7.78 2.70
N LEU A 167 -2.58 -6.73 2.96
CA LEU A 167 -1.14 -6.84 3.04
C LEU A 167 -0.78 -7.66 4.28
N THR A 168 0.01 -8.70 4.07
CA THR A 168 0.59 -9.53 5.13
C THR A 168 2.10 -9.65 4.93
N VAL A 169 2.78 -10.16 5.95
CA VAL A 169 4.23 -10.34 5.95
C VAL A 169 4.55 -11.81 6.15
N ARG A 170 5.44 -12.35 5.33
CA ARG A 170 5.95 -13.73 5.48
C ARG A 170 7.45 -13.79 5.22
N GLU A 171 8.12 -14.71 5.91
CA GLU A 171 9.48 -15.09 5.59
C GLU A 171 9.44 -16.12 4.45
N ILE A 172 10.09 -15.81 3.34
CA ILE A 172 10.15 -16.65 2.15
C ILE A 172 11.61 -16.68 1.70
N ASP A 173 12.19 -17.88 1.62
CA ASP A 173 13.59 -18.09 1.25
C ASP A 173 14.60 -17.27 2.09
N GLY A 174 14.29 -17.06 3.37
CA GLY A 174 15.12 -16.29 4.31
C GLY A 174 14.99 -14.77 4.20
N GLU A 175 14.07 -14.27 3.37
CA GLU A 175 13.79 -12.85 3.22
C GLU A 175 12.34 -12.53 3.62
N TRP A 176 12.15 -11.44 4.36
CA TRP A 176 10.82 -10.96 4.70
C TRP A 176 10.18 -10.28 3.49
N ARG A 177 9.00 -10.76 3.09
CA ARG A 177 8.25 -10.26 1.94
C ARG A 177 6.91 -9.70 2.37
N VAL A 178 6.47 -8.64 1.70
CA VAL A 178 5.08 -8.17 1.79
C VAL A 178 4.28 -8.83 0.69
N ILE A 179 3.26 -9.58 1.07
CA ILE A 179 2.41 -10.36 0.18
C ILE A 179 0.95 -9.93 0.31
N GLY A 180 0.14 -10.27 -0.70
CA GLY A 180 -1.30 -10.12 -0.69
C GLY A 180 -1.95 -11.47 -0.46
N GLU A 181 -2.81 -11.55 0.54
CA GLU A 181 -3.57 -12.76 0.85
C GLU A 181 -5.06 -12.48 1.00
N TYR A 182 -5.87 -13.45 0.59
CA TYR A 182 -7.28 -13.50 0.98
C TYR A 182 -7.34 -13.69 2.50
N ALA A 183 -7.60 -12.60 3.19
CA ALA A 183 -7.64 -12.56 4.65
C ALA A 183 -8.84 -11.74 5.10
N THR A 184 -9.38 -12.11 6.26
CA THR A 184 -10.32 -11.23 6.96
C THR A 184 -9.53 -10.08 7.59
N TYR A 185 -10.25 -9.01 7.94
CA TYR A 185 -9.65 -7.88 8.63
C TYR A 185 -8.83 -8.33 9.85
N ASP A 186 -9.33 -9.23 10.69
CA ASP A 186 -8.62 -9.73 11.89
C ASP A 186 -7.28 -10.39 11.56
N ALA A 187 -7.16 -11.05 10.40
CA ALA A 187 -5.97 -11.77 9.98
C ALA A 187 -4.92 -10.89 9.24
N GLY A 188 -5.30 -9.69 8.76
CA GLY A 188 -4.36 -8.79 8.08
C GLY A 188 -3.25 -8.28 9.00
N GLN A 189 -2.07 -7.99 8.45
CA GLN A 189 -0.95 -7.45 9.23
C GLN A 189 -1.25 -6.01 9.66
N GLU A 190 -0.97 -5.70 10.93
CA GLU A 190 -1.01 -4.32 11.41
C GLU A 190 0.27 -3.59 11.01
N PHE A 191 0.12 -2.39 10.48
CA PHE A 191 1.17 -1.43 10.20
C PHE A 191 0.93 -0.15 11.00
N VAL A 192 1.98 0.63 11.22
CA VAL A 192 1.89 2.03 11.64
C VAL A 192 2.23 2.88 10.43
N ILE A 193 1.32 3.79 10.08
CA ILE A 193 1.57 4.78 9.03
C ILE A 193 2.28 5.99 9.60
N GLU A 194 3.36 6.43 8.97
CA GLU A 194 4.17 7.57 9.44
C GLU A 194 4.27 8.63 8.36
N LYS A 195 4.05 9.89 8.71
CA LYS A 195 4.21 11.02 7.79
C LYS A 195 5.68 11.39 7.69
N VAL A 196 6.23 11.40 6.47
CA VAL A 196 7.60 11.85 6.22
C VAL A 196 7.60 13.37 6.07
N VAL A 197 8.17 14.06 7.06
CA VAL A 197 8.43 15.49 6.96
C VAL A 197 9.73 15.66 6.18
N GLN A 198 9.66 16.21 4.97
CA GLN A 198 10.87 16.63 4.27
C GLN A 198 11.47 17.80 5.04
N GLU A 199 12.69 17.63 5.55
CA GLU A 199 13.45 18.76 6.05
C GLU A 199 13.65 19.73 4.88
N THR A 200 13.11 20.94 5.00
CA THR A 200 13.43 22.02 4.08
C THR A 200 14.92 22.31 4.22
N ALA A 201 15.68 21.98 3.17
CA ALA A 201 17.08 22.37 3.01
C ALA A 201 17.23 23.89 2.91
#